data_AF-A0AAU1YW20-F1
#
_entry.id   AF-A0AAU1YW20-F1
#
_cell.length_a   1.000
_cell.length_b   1.000
_cell.length_c   1.000
_cell.angle_alpha   90.00
_cell.angle_beta   90.00
_cell.angle_gamma   90.00
#
_symmetry.space_group_name_H-M   'P 1'
#
loop_
_entity.id
_entity.type
_entity.pdbx_description
1 polymer ?
#
loop_
_entity_poly.entity_id
_entity_poly.type
_entity_poly.pdbx_seq_one_letter_code
_entity_poly.pdbx_strand_id
1 'polypeptide(L)'
;MERGRRHDRVTPVDLGEIALPFLDEPEYASTGSYAHPHTRAWSALIDSADAFLFVLPMYNGGFTAPFKNAIDFLYREWQGKPAGLVSYSAGGTGGAPAAAMLRPVLEAVGMVTTASSVAVPGITGLVPADGFRAPQGLACELATVLDEVAALAKAPVTA
;
A
#
# COMPACT_ATOMS: atom_id res chain seq x y z
N MET A 1 -14.43 19.28 -20.96
CA MET A 1 -13.40 19.92 -20.13
C MET A 1 -12.59 18.80 -19.47
N GLU A 2 -11.54 18.34 -20.16
CA GLU A 2 -10.60 17.33 -19.65
C GLU A 2 -9.71 17.95 -18.57
N ARG A 3 -9.82 17.48 -17.33
CA ARG A 3 -8.79 17.70 -16.31
C ARG A 3 -7.72 16.64 -16.53
N GLY A 4 -6.52 17.07 -16.90
CA GLY A 4 -5.38 16.18 -17.14
C GLY A 4 -5.08 15.30 -15.92
N ARG A 5 -5.30 13.99 -16.08
CA ARG A 5 -4.83 12.96 -15.15
C ARG A 5 -3.35 12.72 -15.44
N ARG A 6 -2.45 13.20 -14.58
CA ARG A 6 -1.05 12.73 -14.54
C ARG A 6 -0.86 11.84 -13.32
N HIS A 7 -1.03 10.54 -13.52
CA HIS A 7 -0.32 9.52 -12.77
C HIS A 7 0.54 8.81 -13.81
N ASP A 8 1.69 9.39 -14.14
CA ASP A 8 2.39 9.06 -15.39
C ASP A 8 3.05 7.68 -15.38
N ARG A 9 3.19 7.04 -14.20
CA ARG A 9 3.73 5.69 -14.06
C ARG A 9 3.18 4.98 -12.82
N VAL A 10 2.57 3.81 -13.03
CA VAL A 10 2.18 2.88 -11.97
C VAL A 10 3.10 1.68 -12.05
N THR A 11 3.74 1.31 -10.95
CA THR A 11 4.59 0.13 -10.85
C THR A 11 3.94 -0.86 -9.88
N PRO A 12 3.48 -2.03 -10.37
CA PRO A 12 3.03 -3.10 -9.49
C PRO A 12 4.17 -3.59 -8.61
N VAL A 13 3.89 -3.80 -7.32
CA VAL A 13 4.84 -4.30 -6.33
C VAL A 13 4.18 -5.52 -5.68
N ASP A 14 4.51 -6.71 -6.19
CA ASP A 14 4.00 -7.98 -5.64
C ASP A 14 4.98 -8.53 -4.60
N LEU A 15 4.57 -8.54 -3.33
CA LEU A 15 5.38 -9.05 -2.23
C LEU A 15 5.69 -10.55 -2.35
N GLY A 16 4.84 -11.32 -3.04
CA GLY A 16 5.08 -12.74 -3.34
C GLY A 16 6.19 -12.95 -4.36
N GLU A 17 6.30 -12.06 -5.36
CA GLU A 17 7.39 -12.09 -6.35
C GLU A 17 8.70 -11.54 -5.78
N ILE A 18 8.62 -10.48 -4.96
CA ILE A 18 9.80 -9.92 -4.27
C ILE A 18 10.38 -10.94 -3.29
N ALA A 19 9.52 -11.74 -2.65
CA ALA A 19 9.90 -12.85 -1.79
C ALA A 19 10.91 -12.47 -0.70
N LEU A 20 10.65 -11.35 0.00
CA LEU A 20 11.46 -10.95 1.17
C LEU A 20 11.50 -12.10 2.19
N PRO A 21 12.67 -12.42 2.77
CA PRO A 21 12.72 -13.31 3.92
C PRO A 21 11.95 -12.68 5.10
N PHE A 22 11.65 -13.46 6.13
CA PHE A 22 11.30 -12.84 7.41
C PHE A 22 12.45 -11.95 7.86
N LEU A 23 12.12 -10.76 8.39
CA LEU A 23 13.07 -9.73 8.80
C LEU A 23 14.34 -10.33 9.45
N ASP A 24 15.44 -10.24 8.71
CA ASP A 24 16.74 -10.88 9.01
C ASP A 24 17.89 -9.86 9.05
N GLU A 25 17.57 -8.57 9.03
CA GLU A 25 18.55 -7.50 9.22
C GLU A 25 19.03 -7.49 10.68
N PRO A 26 20.36 -7.42 10.92
CA PRO A 26 20.92 -7.37 12.26
C PRO A 26 20.73 -5.99 12.93
N GLU A 27 20.53 -4.94 12.13
CA GLU A 27 20.38 -3.57 12.58
C GLU A 27 18.92 -3.09 12.47
N TYR A 28 18.57 -2.07 13.25
CA TYR A 28 17.26 -1.45 13.13
C TYR A 28 17.12 -0.66 11.83
N ALA A 29 15.98 -0.78 11.16
CA ALA A 29 15.69 -0.08 9.91
C ALA A 29 15.83 1.46 10.01
N SER A 30 15.60 2.03 11.20
CA SER A 30 15.75 3.48 11.46
C SER A 30 17.18 3.99 11.29
N THR A 31 18.19 3.11 11.37
CA THR A 31 19.59 3.45 11.13
C THR A 31 19.86 3.73 9.64
N GLY A 32 19.04 3.17 8.74
CA GLY A 32 19.25 3.19 7.28
C GLY A 32 20.45 2.36 6.82
N SER A 33 20.99 1.48 7.68
CA SER A 33 22.10 0.60 7.37
C SER A 33 21.58 -0.81 7.08
N TYR A 34 21.65 -1.24 5.81
CA TYR A 34 21.14 -2.54 5.37
C TYR A 34 22.27 -3.47 4.97
N ALA A 35 22.43 -4.56 5.74
CA ALA A 35 23.47 -5.55 5.54
C ALA A 35 23.21 -6.40 4.29
N HIS A 36 21.95 -6.75 4.04
CA HIS A 36 21.62 -7.73 3.01
C HIS A 36 21.31 -7.11 1.64
N PRO A 37 21.70 -7.77 0.53
CA PRO A 37 21.38 -7.31 -0.82
C PRO A 37 19.87 -7.16 -1.08
N HIS A 38 19.03 -8.06 -0.56
CA HIS A 38 17.57 -7.99 -0.75
C HIS A 38 16.98 -6.74 -0.10
N THR A 39 17.43 -6.37 1.10
CA THR A 39 16.94 -5.18 1.79
C THR A 39 17.37 -3.91 1.08
N ARG A 40 18.60 -3.84 0.56
CA ARG A 40 19.04 -2.69 -0.26
C ARG A 40 18.23 -2.57 -1.55
N ALA A 41 17.91 -3.69 -2.21
CA ALA A 41 17.06 -3.68 -3.40
C ALA A 41 15.63 -3.23 -3.06
N TRP A 42 15.09 -3.68 -1.94
CA TRP A 42 13.80 -3.27 -1.42
C TRP A 42 13.76 -1.78 -1.06
N SER A 43 14.76 -1.29 -0.33
CA SER A 43 14.95 0.12 0.00
C SER A 43 14.97 0.98 -1.27
N ALA A 44 15.79 0.63 -2.27
CA ALA A 44 15.87 1.38 -3.52
C ALA A 44 14.54 1.40 -4.30
N LEU A 45 13.80 0.28 -4.31
CA LEU A 45 12.48 0.21 -4.95
C LEU A 45 11.47 1.15 -4.25
N ILE A 46 11.38 1.07 -2.92
CA ILE A 46 10.47 1.90 -2.13
C ILE A 46 10.86 3.37 -2.19
N ASP A 47 12.15 3.69 -2.14
CA ASP A 47 12.65 5.05 -2.21
C ASP A 47 12.28 5.72 -3.54
N SER A 48 12.29 4.96 -4.64
CA SER A 48 11.97 5.45 -5.99
C SER A 48 10.51 5.87 -6.23
N ALA A 49 9.61 5.55 -5.30
CA ALA A 49 8.18 5.86 -5.41
C ALA A 49 7.83 7.11 -4.61
N ASP A 50 7.01 7.99 -5.20
CA ASP A 50 6.52 9.22 -4.56
C ASP A 50 5.30 8.98 -3.65
N ALA A 51 4.54 7.90 -3.92
CA ALA A 51 3.32 7.56 -3.21
C ALA A 51 2.96 6.08 -3.41
N PHE A 52 2.09 5.56 -2.54
CA PHE A 52 1.68 4.16 -2.51
C PHE A 52 0.17 3.99 -2.49
N LEU A 53 -0.29 2.93 -3.14
CA LEU A 53 -1.62 2.37 -2.99
C LEU A 53 -1.48 0.94 -2.46
N PHE A 54 -1.75 0.75 -1.17
CA PHE A 54 -1.69 -0.57 -0.53
C PHE A 54 -2.94 -1.37 -0.89
N VAL A 55 -2.76 -2.47 -1.63
CA VAL A 55 -3.84 -3.40 -1.99
C VAL A 55 -3.70 -4.67 -1.17
N LEU A 56 -4.51 -4.84 -0.13
CA LEU A 56 -4.30 -5.88 0.89
C LEU A 56 -5.52 -6.78 1.13
N PRO A 57 -5.32 -8.10 1.29
CA PRO A 57 -6.37 -8.99 1.76
C PRO A 57 -6.59 -8.85 3.26
N MET A 58 -7.79 -9.22 3.72
CA MET A 58 -8.04 -9.55 5.11
C MET A 58 -8.03 -11.06 5.33
N TYR A 59 -7.16 -11.53 6.23
CA TYR A 59 -7.16 -12.90 6.73
C TYR A 59 -7.30 -12.87 8.25
N ASN A 60 -8.16 -13.75 8.79
CA ASN A 60 -8.40 -13.87 10.24
C ASN A 60 -8.71 -12.53 10.94
N GLY A 61 -9.38 -11.62 10.24
CA GLY A 61 -9.81 -10.32 10.77
C GLY A 61 -8.78 -9.19 10.69
N GLY A 62 -7.56 -9.44 10.19
CA GLY A 62 -6.52 -8.42 10.09
C GLY A 62 -5.75 -8.42 8.77
N PHE A 63 -4.80 -7.51 8.66
CA PHE A 63 -3.82 -7.50 7.57
C PHE A 63 -2.79 -8.63 7.75
N THR A 64 -2.04 -8.94 6.70
CA THR A 64 -1.20 -10.14 6.67
C THR A 64 0.25 -9.87 7.07
N ALA A 65 0.92 -10.91 7.57
CA ALA A 65 2.32 -10.84 7.98
C ALA A 65 3.28 -10.31 6.89
N PRO A 66 3.14 -10.66 5.59
CA PRO A 66 3.99 -10.10 4.54
C PRO A 66 3.95 -8.57 4.46
N PHE A 67 2.77 -7.94 4.64
CA PHE A 67 2.68 -6.48 4.67
C PHE A 67 3.44 -5.89 5.85
N LYS A 68 3.29 -6.46 7.05
CA LYS A 68 4.03 -6.00 8.23
C LYS A 68 5.54 -6.15 8.02
N ASN A 69 5.95 -7.31 7.54
CA ASN A 69 7.35 -7.66 7.28
C ASN A 69 7.97 -6.69 6.28
N ALA A 70 7.32 -6.44 5.14
CA ALA A 70 7.79 -5.52 4.12
C ALA A 70 7.96 -4.08 4.63
N ILE A 71 7.05 -3.61 5.49
CA ILE A 71 7.15 -2.30 6.12
C ILE A 71 8.32 -2.27 7.12
N ASP A 72 8.45 -3.29 7.96
CA ASP A 72 9.45 -3.34 9.05
C ASP A 72 10.90 -3.41 8.59
N PHE A 73 11.17 -3.86 7.37
CA PHE A 73 12.52 -3.82 6.78
C PHE A 73 13.06 -2.39 6.62
N LEU A 74 12.18 -1.39 6.47
CA LEU A 74 12.52 -0.03 6.08
C LEU A 74 11.95 0.98 7.07
N TYR A 75 12.42 2.23 7.01
CA TYR A 75 11.89 3.29 7.89
C TYR A 75 11.85 4.63 7.19
N ARG A 76 13.00 5.18 6.80
CA ARG A 76 13.08 6.54 6.24
C ARG A 76 12.44 6.62 4.85
N GLU A 77 12.50 5.52 4.11
CA GLU A 77 11.95 5.39 2.75
C GLU A 77 10.44 5.60 2.70
N TRP A 78 9.73 5.42 3.82
CA TRP A 78 8.29 5.62 3.94
C TRP A 78 7.91 7.06 4.29
N GLN A 79 8.80 7.82 4.92
CA GLN A 79 8.46 9.08 5.57
C GLN A 79 7.96 10.13 4.58
N GLY A 80 6.86 10.79 4.94
CA GLY A 80 6.22 11.84 4.16
C GLY A 80 5.46 11.35 2.92
N LYS A 81 5.51 10.05 2.60
CA LYS A 81 4.93 9.55 1.35
C LYS A 81 3.43 9.29 1.43
N PRO A 82 2.70 9.66 0.36
CA PRO A 82 1.37 9.22 -0.01
C PRO A 82 0.97 7.81 0.38
N ALA A 83 -0.13 7.55 1.11
CA ALA A 83 -0.65 6.18 1.26
C ALA A 83 -2.17 6.08 1.09
N GLY A 84 -2.62 5.52 -0.03
CA GLY A 84 -4.00 5.05 -0.22
C GLY A 84 -4.17 3.58 0.18
N LEU A 85 -5.38 3.18 0.56
CA LEU A 85 -5.70 1.80 0.97
C LEU A 85 -6.86 1.22 0.16
N VAL A 86 -6.66 0.01 -0.36
CA VAL A 86 -7.68 -0.84 -1.00
C VAL A 86 -7.64 -2.21 -0.34
N SER A 87 -8.64 -2.53 0.48
CA SER A 87 -8.77 -3.85 1.06
C SER A 87 -9.72 -4.74 0.28
N TYR A 88 -9.55 -6.05 0.41
CA TYR A 88 -10.51 -7.02 -0.11
C TYR A 88 -10.67 -8.22 0.81
N SER A 89 -11.82 -8.87 0.74
CA SER A 89 -12.05 -10.17 1.40
C SER A 89 -13.16 -10.95 0.71
N ALA A 90 -13.25 -12.25 1.00
CA ALA A 90 -14.38 -13.07 0.56
C ALA A 90 -15.68 -12.69 1.31
N GLY A 91 -15.56 -12.06 2.48
CA GLY A 91 -16.69 -11.65 3.32
C GLY A 91 -17.27 -10.29 2.93
N GLY A 92 -18.41 -9.95 3.54
CA GLY A 92 -19.15 -8.72 3.25
C GLY A 92 -18.47 -7.43 3.69
N THR A 93 -17.42 -7.48 4.52
CA THR A 93 -16.70 -6.27 4.98
C THR A 93 -15.71 -5.73 3.96
N GLY A 94 -15.41 -6.49 2.89
CA GLY A 94 -14.39 -6.12 1.91
C GLY A 94 -13.00 -5.88 2.51
N GLY A 95 -12.73 -6.44 3.69
CA GLY A 95 -11.45 -6.31 4.36
C GLY A 95 -11.22 -4.98 5.09
N ALA A 96 -12.25 -4.14 5.26
CA ALA A 96 -12.11 -2.85 5.94
C ALA A 96 -11.39 -2.90 7.31
N PRO A 97 -11.61 -3.94 8.18
CA PRO A 97 -10.83 -4.07 9.41
C PRO A 97 -9.32 -4.20 9.19
N ALA A 98 -8.87 -4.88 8.14
CA ALA A 98 -7.45 -5.00 7.81
C ALA A 98 -6.84 -3.64 7.43
N ALA A 99 -7.56 -2.84 6.63
CA ALA A 99 -7.12 -1.49 6.29
C ALA A 99 -7.05 -0.59 7.55
N ALA A 100 -8.05 -0.69 8.43
CA ALA A 100 -8.08 0.07 9.68
C ALA A 100 -6.90 -0.31 10.62
N MET A 101 -6.51 -1.58 10.64
CA MET A 101 -5.34 -2.04 11.41
C MET A 101 -4.01 -1.65 10.77
N LEU A 102 -3.90 -1.61 9.44
CA LEU A 102 -2.66 -1.24 8.76
C LEU A 102 -2.37 0.25 8.86
N ARG A 103 -3.40 1.10 8.80
CA ARG A 103 -3.27 2.57 8.85
C ARG A 103 -2.33 3.08 9.97
N PRO A 104 -2.50 2.72 11.25
CA PRO A 104 -1.60 3.19 12.31
C PRO A 104 -0.15 2.68 12.15
N VAL A 105 0.07 1.56 11.47
CA VAL A 105 1.43 1.07 11.16
C VAL A 105 2.10 1.98 10.12
N LEU A 106 1.37 2.37 9.07
CA LEU A 106 1.88 3.30 8.04
C LEU A 106 2.19 4.68 8.63
N GLU A 107 1.30 5.18 9.49
CA GLU A 107 1.49 6.47 10.17
C GLU A 107 2.67 6.43 11.15
N ALA A 108 2.91 5.29 11.81
CA ALA A 108 4.05 5.13 12.72
C ALA A 108 5.42 5.17 12.01
N VAL A 109 5.48 4.79 10.73
CA VAL A 109 6.69 4.96 9.89
C VAL A 109 6.70 6.29 9.12
N GLY A 110 5.74 7.18 9.41
CA GLY A 110 5.71 8.55 8.90
C GLY A 110 5.02 8.74 7.55
N MET A 111 4.25 7.77 7.07
CA MET A 111 3.43 7.96 5.86
C MET A 111 2.23 8.87 6.13
N VAL A 112 1.72 9.53 5.08
CA VAL A 112 0.50 10.35 5.16
C VAL A 112 -0.63 9.60 4.46
N THR A 113 -1.62 9.16 5.23
CA THR A 113 -2.68 8.27 4.74
C THR A 113 -3.89 9.06 4.23
N THR A 114 -4.56 8.54 3.19
CA THR A 114 -5.81 9.11 2.67
C THR A 114 -6.94 8.98 3.68
N ALA A 115 -7.86 9.94 3.74
CA ALA A 115 -9.04 9.85 4.60
C ALA A 115 -9.97 8.74 4.11
N SER A 116 -10.12 8.64 2.79
CA SER A 116 -10.89 7.60 2.12
C SER A 116 -10.09 6.30 1.95
N SER A 117 -10.78 5.17 1.94
CA SER A 117 -10.24 3.85 1.59
C SER A 117 -11.31 3.03 0.87
N VAL A 118 -10.88 2.11 0.00
CA VAL A 118 -11.77 1.19 -0.71
C VAL A 118 -11.80 -0.16 0.00
N ALA A 119 -12.99 -0.76 0.13
CA ALA A 119 -13.15 -2.13 0.61
C ALA A 119 -13.96 -2.95 -0.41
N VAL A 120 -13.37 -4.03 -0.93
CA VAL A 120 -13.94 -4.86 -1.99
C VAL A 120 -14.47 -6.18 -1.41
N PRO A 121 -15.78 -6.30 -1.15
CA PRO A 121 -16.39 -7.54 -0.64
C PRO A 121 -16.54 -8.59 -1.73
N GLY A 122 -16.62 -9.85 -1.32
CA GLY A 122 -16.95 -10.97 -2.23
C GLY A 122 -15.90 -11.20 -3.33
N ILE A 123 -14.62 -10.95 -3.05
CA ILE A 123 -13.54 -10.96 -4.04
C ILE A 123 -13.47 -12.25 -4.88
N THR A 124 -13.86 -13.38 -4.31
CA THR A 124 -13.83 -14.69 -4.99
C THR A 124 -14.75 -14.74 -6.22
N GLY A 125 -15.85 -13.99 -6.22
CA GLY A 125 -16.75 -13.86 -7.36
C GLY A 125 -16.30 -12.82 -8.40
N LEU A 126 -15.27 -12.03 -8.08
CA LEU A 126 -14.79 -10.91 -8.90
C LEU A 126 -13.49 -11.24 -9.66
N VAL A 127 -12.86 -12.38 -9.41
CA VAL A 127 -11.62 -12.80 -10.07
C VAL A 127 -11.80 -14.16 -10.77
N PRO A 128 -12.60 -14.22 -11.85
CA PRO A 128 -12.60 -15.40 -12.73
C PRO A 128 -11.26 -15.59 -13.45
N ALA A 129 -11.11 -16.71 -14.15
CA ALA A 129 -9.87 -17.10 -14.83
C ALA A 129 -9.40 -16.11 -15.92
N ASP A 130 -10.31 -15.31 -16.48
CA ASP A 130 -10.04 -14.27 -17.47
C ASP A 130 -9.67 -12.90 -16.84
N GLY A 131 -9.59 -12.83 -15.51
CA GLY A 131 -9.09 -11.66 -14.79
C GLY A 131 -10.15 -10.98 -13.91
N PHE A 132 -9.75 -9.83 -13.34
CA PHE A 132 -10.60 -9.10 -12.40
C PHE A 132 -11.78 -8.38 -13.08
N ARG A 133 -12.97 -8.53 -12.51
CA ARG A 133 -14.21 -7.85 -12.91
C ARG A 133 -14.58 -6.83 -11.85
N ALA A 134 -14.30 -5.56 -12.13
CA ALA A 134 -14.60 -4.47 -11.22
C ALA A 134 -16.13 -4.37 -10.95
N PRO A 135 -16.59 -4.39 -9.69
CA PRO A 135 -17.97 -4.14 -9.37
C PRO A 135 -18.35 -2.68 -9.70
N GLN A 136 -19.65 -2.46 -9.88
CA GLN A 136 -20.18 -1.13 -10.15
C GLN A 136 -19.78 -0.16 -9.03
N GLY A 137 -19.32 1.04 -9.40
CA GLY A 137 -18.92 2.07 -8.43
C GLY A 137 -17.45 2.01 -7.99
N LEU A 138 -16.79 0.84 -8.08
CA LEU A 138 -15.39 0.68 -7.64
C LEU A 138 -14.45 1.70 -8.29
N ALA A 139 -14.61 1.97 -9.58
CA ALA A 139 -13.80 2.96 -10.30
C ALA A 139 -13.98 4.39 -9.76
N CYS A 140 -15.18 4.73 -9.28
CA CYS A 140 -15.47 6.04 -8.68
C CYS A 140 -14.84 6.14 -7.29
N GLU A 141 -15.00 5.11 -6.46
CA GLU A 141 -14.41 5.04 -5.12
C GLU A 141 -12.88 5.09 -5.18
N LEU A 142 -12.28 4.32 -6.09
CA LEU A 142 -10.85 4.32 -6.31
C LEU A 142 -10.36 5.69 -6.83
N ALA A 143 -11.13 6.36 -7.70
CA ALA A 143 -10.78 7.69 -8.16
C ALA A 143 -10.69 8.69 -7.00
N THR A 144 -11.60 8.64 -6.03
CA THR A 144 -11.53 9.47 -4.81
C THR A 144 -10.23 9.23 -4.04
N VAL A 145 -9.86 7.96 -3.81
CA VAL A 145 -8.60 7.64 -3.11
C VAL A 145 -7.38 8.13 -3.88
N LEU A 146 -7.36 7.94 -5.21
CA LEU A 146 -6.26 8.38 -6.06
C LEU A 146 -6.13 9.91 -6.11
N ASP A 147 -7.26 10.62 -6.14
CA ASP A 147 -7.28 12.08 -6.09
C ASP A 147 -6.76 12.60 -4.74
N GLU A 148 -7.09 11.93 -3.62
CA GLU A 148 -6.52 12.24 -2.30
C GLU A 148 -5.01 11.98 -2.24
N VAL A 149 -4.54 10.83 -2.75
CA VAL A 149 -3.09 10.54 -2.86
C VAL A 149 -2.39 11.63 -3.68
N ALA A 150 -2.96 12.01 -4.82
CA ALA A 150 -2.38 13.04 -5.68
C ALA A 150 -2.35 14.42 -5.02
N ALA A 151 -3.35 14.74 -4.20
CA ALA A 151 -3.39 15.98 -3.44
C ALA A 151 -2.31 15.99 -2.35
N LEU A 152 -2.18 14.89 -1.61
CA LEU A 152 -1.15 14.74 -0.57
C LEU A 152 0.27 14.78 -1.15
N ALA A 153 0.50 14.16 -2.31
CA ALA A 153 1.82 14.18 -2.97
C ALA A 153 2.27 15.58 -3.43
N LYS A 154 1.32 16.51 -3.60
CA LYS A 154 1.60 17.91 -3.96
C LYS A 154 1.71 18.83 -2.75
N ALA A 155 1.28 18.37 -1.57
CA ALA A 155 1.35 19.16 -0.36
C ALA A 155 2.82 19.30 0.07
N PRO A 156 3.26 20.50 0.49
CA PRO A 156 4.60 20.64 1.05
C PRO A 156 4.71 19.76 2.30
N VAL A 157 5.80 18.98 2.39
CA VAL A 157 6.12 18.21 3.60
C VAL A 157 6.34 19.22 4.73
N THR A 158 5.37 19.34 5.63
CA THR A 158 5.53 20.13 6.85
C THR A 158 6.46 19.38 7.78
N ALA A 159 7.65 19.96 7.99
CA ALA A 159 8.68 19.49 8.92
C ALA A 159 8.28 19.67 10.38
#